data_AF-A0A814IQM7-F1
#
_entry.id   AF-A0A814IQM7-F1
#
_cell.length_a   1.000
_cell.length_b   1.000
_cell.length_c   1.000
_cell.angle_alpha   90.00
_cell.angle_beta   90.00
_cell.angle_gamma   90.00
#
_symmetry.space_group_name_H-M   'P 1'
#
loop_
_entity.id
_entity.type
_entity.pdbx_description
1 polymer ?
#
loop_
_entity_poly.entity_id
_entity_poly.type
_entity_poly.pdbx_seq_one_letter_code
_entity_poly.pdbx_strand_id
1 'polypeptide(L)'
;MLIVQSIEENIQSVQMSVMTGYRFSCTNTTCLPFTNTFASYILKCQIACLAETQCQAASFNPSTSNCQLFVNISNQIGNIVPDINTITMITIAGTRVPSEPTTTTTATNTTTTVPKYTALLISDSGAAVHSLINLLQSAGINSTYSSNNVVYYNGTPDAATFGVVIIVTGTSSGYDMTTNGQQSILNAQQNNATGVVLTEWAAFQFNNSLWTILRPLQLFTRSNSDSSNITMNLTIPNHPIWNNLSTSFTSTSIVTYNRGGSLINNGTILASCLQCSGGPGVAIRSSSIPATIGRIVQIAHAGHYTSGVANFNWANDINLSTMMINAVKWAANLI
;
A
#
# COMPACT_ATOMS: atom_id res chain seq x y z
N MET A 1 29.00 -10.33 -11.07
CA MET A 1 28.93 -9.17 -10.15
C MET A 1 28.27 -9.67 -8.87
N LEU A 2 28.97 -9.64 -7.73
CA LEU A 2 28.38 -9.96 -6.43
C LEU A 2 27.60 -8.75 -5.95
N ILE A 3 26.29 -8.89 -5.79
CA ILE A 3 25.46 -7.88 -5.14
C ILE A 3 25.06 -8.45 -3.78
N VAL A 4 25.43 -7.74 -2.70
CA VAL A 4 24.97 -8.05 -1.36
C VAL A 4 23.66 -7.30 -1.14
N GLN A 5 22.58 -8.03 -0.86
CA GLN A 5 21.29 -7.43 -0.48
C GLN A 5 21.03 -7.76 1.00
N SER A 6 20.82 -6.72 1.81
CA SER A 6 20.34 -6.87 3.19
C SER A 6 18.81 -6.84 3.18
N ILE A 7 18.18 -7.78 3.88
CA ILE A 7 16.73 -7.82 4.09
C ILE A 7 16.51 -7.69 5.60
N GLU A 8 16.03 -6.53 6.04
CA GLU A 8 15.71 -6.25 7.44
C GLU A 8 14.20 -6.35 7.68
N GLU A 9 13.70 -7.56 7.90
CA GLU A 9 12.36 -7.77 8.48
C GLU A 9 12.46 -8.83 9.59
N ASN A 10 12.40 -8.40 10.86
CA ASN A 10 12.19 -9.22 12.07
C ASN A 10 13.10 -10.45 12.32
N ILE A 11 14.22 -10.57 11.61
CA ILE A 11 15.26 -11.59 11.84
C ILE A 11 16.58 -10.82 11.99
N GLN A 12 17.41 -11.16 12.98
CA GLN A 12 18.77 -10.61 13.08
C GLN A 12 19.45 -10.69 11.70
N SER A 13 20.12 -9.62 11.29
CA SER A 13 20.63 -9.37 9.93
C SER A 13 21.13 -10.64 9.21
N VAL A 14 20.34 -11.15 8.27
CA VAL A 14 20.77 -12.23 7.36
C VAL A 14 21.26 -11.58 6.07
N GLN A 15 22.51 -11.85 5.70
CA GLN A 15 23.04 -11.40 4.41
C GLN A 15 22.95 -12.51 3.38
N MET A 16 22.25 -12.23 2.27
CA MET A 16 22.25 -13.09 1.08
C MET A 16 23.08 -12.43 -0.02
N SER A 17 24.05 -13.17 -0.57
CA SER A 17 24.70 -12.75 -1.82
C SER A 17 23.97 -13.29 -3.01
N VAL A 18 23.79 -12.42 -3.99
CA VAL A 18 23.16 -12.73 -5.27
C VAL A 18 24.25 -12.88 -6.33
N MET A 19 24.25 -14.03 -7.01
CA MET A 19 25.12 -14.33 -8.13
C MET A 19 24.26 -14.60 -9.37
N THR A 20 24.34 -13.72 -10.36
CA THR A 20 23.69 -13.88 -11.65
C THR A 20 24.52 -14.74 -12.58
N GLY A 21 23.89 -15.65 -13.33
CA GLY A 21 24.56 -16.44 -14.37
C GLY A 21 25.16 -17.74 -13.86
N TYR A 22 24.68 -18.24 -12.72
CA TYR A 22 25.22 -19.41 -12.05
C TYR A 22 24.08 -20.23 -11.45
N ARG A 23 24.25 -21.56 -11.37
CA ARG A 23 23.37 -22.50 -10.65
C ARG A 23 24.18 -23.44 -9.76
N PHE A 24 23.54 -23.99 -8.74
CA PHE A 24 24.11 -25.13 -8.01
C PHE A 24 24.11 -26.39 -8.88
N SER A 25 25.26 -27.05 -8.96
CA SER A 25 25.45 -28.36 -9.59
C SER A 25 25.77 -29.38 -8.51
N CYS A 26 24.74 -30.02 -8.01
CA CYS A 26 24.88 -31.02 -6.97
C CYS A 26 25.29 -32.35 -7.61
N THR A 27 26.59 -32.68 -7.55
CA THR A 27 27.14 -33.91 -8.13
C THR A 27 26.91 -35.14 -7.24
N ASN A 28 26.65 -34.93 -5.94
CA ASN A 28 26.29 -35.96 -4.97
C ASN A 28 24.97 -35.59 -4.24
N THR A 29 24.27 -36.60 -3.71
CA THR A 29 22.93 -36.57 -3.11
C THR A 29 22.70 -35.58 -1.95
N THR A 30 23.73 -34.88 -1.51
CA THR A 30 23.72 -33.98 -0.34
C THR A 30 23.27 -32.54 -0.63
N CYS A 31 23.03 -32.19 -1.89
CA CYS A 31 22.66 -30.82 -2.31
C CYS A 31 21.34 -30.80 -3.11
N LEU A 32 20.56 -31.88 -3.12
CA LEU A 32 19.27 -31.86 -3.82
C LEU A 32 18.35 -30.75 -3.26
N PRO A 33 17.61 -30.04 -4.13
CA PRO A 33 16.62 -29.08 -3.66
C PRO A 33 15.62 -29.86 -2.79
N PHE A 34 15.43 -29.40 -1.55
CA PHE A 34 14.48 -30.06 -0.66
C PHE A 34 13.04 -29.67 -0.99
N THR A 35 12.86 -28.54 -1.68
CA THR A 35 11.56 -28.11 -2.21
C THR A 35 11.72 -27.19 -3.43
N ASN A 36 10.68 -27.14 -4.26
CA ASN A 36 10.51 -26.18 -5.35
C ASN A 36 9.25 -25.35 -5.06
N THR A 37 9.32 -24.05 -5.28
CA THR A 37 8.19 -23.13 -5.12
C THR A 37 8.10 -22.19 -6.33
N PHE A 38 6.92 -21.67 -6.61
CA PHE A 38 6.73 -20.66 -7.63
C PHE A 38 6.96 -19.27 -7.04
N ALA A 39 7.87 -18.51 -7.64
CA ALA A 39 8.16 -17.13 -7.25
C ALA A 39 8.09 -16.24 -8.50
N SER A 40 7.24 -15.21 -8.49
CA SER A 40 7.08 -14.32 -9.64
C SER A 40 8.29 -13.40 -9.90
N TYR A 41 9.22 -13.30 -8.95
CA TYR A 41 10.45 -12.52 -9.03
C TYR A 41 11.42 -12.94 -7.92
N ILE A 42 12.69 -12.53 -8.05
CA ILE A 42 13.79 -12.95 -7.18
C ILE A 42 13.53 -12.71 -5.68
N LEU A 43 12.98 -11.55 -5.31
CA LEU A 43 12.71 -11.21 -3.91
C LEU A 43 11.69 -12.17 -3.26
N LYS A 44 10.70 -12.69 -3.98
CA LYS A 44 9.83 -13.76 -3.44
C LYS A 44 10.57 -15.06 -3.21
N CYS A 45 11.53 -15.39 -4.06
CA CYS A 45 12.37 -16.58 -3.87
C CYS A 45 13.29 -16.43 -2.64
N GLN A 46 13.81 -15.22 -2.39
CA GLN A 46 14.56 -14.89 -1.17
C GLN A 46 13.70 -15.09 0.07
N ILE A 47 12.50 -14.50 0.08
CA ILE A 47 11.54 -14.62 1.19
C ILE A 47 11.18 -16.09 1.45
N ALA A 48 10.94 -16.87 0.39
CA ALA A 48 10.64 -18.30 0.53
C ALA A 48 11.79 -19.09 1.17
N CYS A 49 13.05 -18.76 0.87
CA CYS A 49 14.19 -19.38 1.56
C CYS A 49 14.30 -18.91 3.01
N LEU A 50 14.09 -17.63 3.28
CA LEU A 50 14.19 -17.08 4.64
C LEU A 50 13.09 -17.61 5.57
N ALA A 51 11.92 -17.96 5.02
CA ALA A 51 10.83 -18.59 5.76
C ALA A 51 11.15 -20.03 6.20
N GLU A 52 12.09 -20.70 5.54
CA GLU A 52 12.46 -22.10 5.80
C GLU A 52 13.74 -22.15 6.65
N THR A 53 13.62 -22.57 7.92
CA THR A 53 14.74 -22.64 8.88
C THR A 53 15.92 -23.46 8.36
N GLN A 54 15.64 -24.46 7.53
CA GLN A 54 16.60 -25.37 6.92
C GLN A 54 17.21 -24.84 5.61
N CYS A 55 16.60 -23.85 4.94
CA CYS A 55 17.07 -23.35 3.64
C CYS A 55 18.34 -22.54 3.80
N GLN A 56 19.46 -22.98 3.23
CA GLN A 56 20.74 -22.27 3.26
C GLN A 56 21.01 -21.50 1.96
N ALA A 57 20.38 -21.91 0.86
CA ALA A 57 20.50 -21.25 -0.44
C ALA A 57 19.24 -21.40 -1.29
N ALA A 58 19.09 -20.53 -2.29
CA ALA A 58 18.01 -20.59 -3.25
C ALA A 58 18.50 -20.33 -4.67
N SER A 59 17.81 -20.91 -5.65
CA SER A 59 18.06 -20.71 -7.08
C SER A 59 16.77 -20.26 -7.74
N PHE A 60 16.81 -19.11 -8.41
CA PHE A 60 15.66 -18.54 -9.11
C PHE A 60 15.89 -18.54 -10.62
N ASN A 61 14.97 -19.14 -11.37
CA ASN A 61 14.95 -19.08 -12.82
C ASN A 61 13.86 -18.09 -13.30
N PRO A 62 14.22 -16.90 -13.80
CA PRO A 62 13.25 -15.89 -14.23
C PRO A 62 12.36 -16.34 -15.38
N SER A 63 12.86 -17.21 -16.27
CA SER A 63 12.10 -17.67 -17.45
C SER A 63 10.95 -18.61 -17.08
N THR A 64 11.07 -19.35 -15.98
CA THR A 64 10.06 -20.31 -15.52
C THR A 64 9.37 -19.88 -14.23
N SER A 65 9.80 -18.77 -13.61
CA SER A 65 9.35 -18.35 -12.26
C SER A 65 9.55 -19.45 -11.20
N ASN A 66 10.47 -20.38 -11.42
CA ASN A 66 10.75 -21.47 -10.49
C ASN A 66 11.83 -21.06 -9.48
N CYS A 67 11.57 -21.33 -8.21
CA CYS A 67 12.46 -21.10 -7.09
C CYS A 67 12.78 -22.42 -6.39
N GLN A 68 14.04 -22.82 -6.39
CA GLN A 68 14.50 -24.05 -5.75
C GLN A 68 15.22 -23.71 -4.46
N LEU A 69 14.86 -24.39 -3.37
CA LEU A 69 15.45 -24.15 -2.05
C LEU A 69 16.36 -25.31 -1.68
N PHE A 70 17.53 -25.00 -1.12
CA PHE A 70 18.60 -25.96 -0.85
C PHE A 70 18.92 -26.00 0.65
N VAL A 71 19.17 -27.19 1.17
CA VAL A 71 19.64 -27.47 2.53
C VAL A 71 21.06 -28.01 2.48
N ASN A 72 21.80 -27.92 3.58
CA ASN A 72 23.11 -28.54 3.74
C ASN A 72 24.09 -28.21 2.61
N ILE A 73 24.13 -26.95 2.18
CA ILE A 73 25.26 -26.46 1.39
C ILE A 73 26.44 -26.41 2.36
N SER A 74 27.18 -27.52 2.46
CA SER A 74 28.47 -27.48 3.15
C SER A 74 29.29 -26.35 2.51
N ASN A 75 30.29 -25.81 3.21
CA ASN A 75 31.16 -24.68 2.77
C ASN A 75 31.85 -24.87 1.39
N GLN A 76 31.50 -25.91 0.64
CA GLN A 76 31.88 -26.17 -0.74
C GLN A 76 31.08 -25.29 -1.71
N ILE A 77 31.52 -24.04 -1.81
CA ILE A 77 31.30 -23.12 -2.94
C ILE A 77 31.73 -23.77 -4.29
N GLY A 78 32.44 -24.90 -4.27
CA GLY A 78 32.97 -25.62 -5.45
C GLY A 78 31.95 -26.24 -6.41
N ASN A 79 30.65 -26.19 -6.11
CA ASN A 79 29.60 -26.81 -6.93
C ASN A 79 28.69 -25.77 -7.61
N ILE A 80 29.25 -24.64 -8.04
CA ILE A 80 28.52 -23.64 -8.82
C ILE A 80 28.95 -23.75 -10.28
N VAL A 81 28.01 -24.00 -11.18
CA VAL A 81 28.26 -24.04 -12.63
C VAL A 81 27.61 -22.84 -13.32
N PRO A 82 28.20 -22.32 -14.42
CA PRO A 82 27.59 -21.26 -15.20
C PRO A 82 26.20 -21.68 -15.70
N ASP A 83 25.21 -20.81 -15.50
CA ASP A 83 23.87 -20.92 -16.05
C ASP A 83 23.27 -19.52 -16.21
N ILE A 84 23.25 -19.02 -17.44
CA ILE A 84 22.82 -17.67 -17.80
C ILE A 84 21.36 -17.38 -17.44
N ASN A 85 20.54 -18.41 -17.21
CA ASN A 85 19.12 -18.27 -16.92
C ASN A 85 18.80 -18.39 -15.43
N THR A 86 19.82 -18.46 -14.58
CA THR A 86 19.64 -18.74 -13.16
C THR A 86 20.33 -17.68 -12.31
N ILE A 87 19.61 -17.24 -11.27
CA ILE A 87 20.13 -16.38 -10.22
C ILE A 87 20.27 -17.22 -8.96
N THR A 88 21.51 -17.42 -8.52
CA THR A 88 21.84 -18.19 -7.32
C THR A 88 22.00 -17.26 -6.12
N MET A 89 21.46 -17.66 -4.98
CA MET A 89 21.48 -16.90 -3.75
C MET A 89 21.99 -17.76 -2.60
N ILE A 90 22.96 -17.24 -1.84
CA ILE A 90 23.63 -17.96 -0.75
C ILE A 90 23.53 -17.16 0.54
N THR A 91 23.10 -17.80 1.62
CA THR A 91 23.16 -17.22 2.97
C THR A 91 24.62 -17.18 3.43
N ILE A 92 25.17 -16.00 3.71
CA ILE A 92 26.61 -15.84 4.03
C ILE A 92 26.86 -15.80 5.54
N ALA A 93 25.94 -15.24 6.32
CA ALA A 93 26.03 -15.17 7.77
C ALA A 93 24.68 -14.80 8.38
N GLY A 94 24.43 -15.28 9.60
CA GLY A 94 23.28 -14.95 10.44
C GLY A 94 22.97 -16.08 11.43
N THR A 95 22.80 -15.74 12.71
CA THR A 95 22.29 -16.68 13.73
C THR A 95 20.78 -16.84 13.54
N ARG A 96 20.39 -18.00 12.99
CA ARG A 96 18.98 -18.42 13.03
C ARG A 96 18.69 -18.87 14.45
N VAL A 97 17.67 -18.29 15.09
CA VAL A 97 17.24 -18.77 16.41
C VAL A 97 16.73 -20.20 16.21
N PRO A 98 17.27 -21.20 16.92
CA PRO A 98 16.74 -22.55 16.87
C PRO A 98 15.29 -22.51 17.33
N SER A 99 14.36 -22.99 16.50
CA SER A 99 13.01 -23.25 16.96
C SER A 99 13.08 -24.28 18.07
N GLU A 100 12.58 -23.92 19.25
CA GLU A 100 12.53 -24.73 20.46
C GLU A 100 11.87 -26.11 20.20
N PRO A 101 12.24 -27.19 20.93
CA PRO A 101 11.76 -28.53 20.65
C PRO A 101 10.24 -28.63 20.73
N THR A 102 9.67 -29.26 19.71
CA THR A 102 8.24 -29.42 19.45
C THR A 102 7.52 -30.17 20.58
N THR A 103 6.85 -29.44 21.50
CA THR A 103 5.66 -29.98 22.18
C THR A 103 4.47 -29.81 21.25
N THR A 104 3.88 -30.95 20.86
CA THR A 104 2.68 -31.10 20.03
C THR A 104 1.54 -30.23 20.55
N THR A 105 1.47 -29.00 20.08
CA THR A 105 0.41 -28.04 20.38
C THR A 105 -0.01 -27.44 19.06
N THR A 106 -1.28 -27.60 18.73
CA THR A 106 -1.92 -27.19 17.48
C THR A 106 -1.47 -25.79 17.05
N ALA A 107 -0.74 -25.73 15.93
CA ALA A 107 -0.19 -24.49 15.40
C ALA A 107 -1.32 -23.50 15.08
N THR A 108 -1.35 -22.39 15.81
CA THR A 108 -2.18 -21.23 15.44
C THR A 108 -1.32 -20.39 14.48
N ASN A 109 -1.71 -20.34 13.21
CA ASN A 109 -1.08 -19.50 12.18
C ASN A 109 -0.96 -18.05 12.67
N THR A 110 0.21 -17.62 13.11
CA THR A 110 0.50 -16.20 13.32
C THR A 110 0.82 -15.58 11.97
N THR A 111 -0.24 -15.26 11.23
CA THR A 111 -0.18 -14.22 10.22
C THR A 111 0.34 -12.95 10.89
N THR A 112 1.41 -12.34 10.36
CA THR A 112 1.79 -10.96 10.66
C THR A 112 0.66 -10.06 10.17
N THR A 113 -0.41 -9.98 10.97
CA THR A 113 -1.55 -9.13 10.67
C THR A 113 -1.10 -7.70 10.85
N VAL A 114 -1.02 -6.96 9.74
CA VAL A 114 -0.95 -5.50 9.76
C VAL A 114 -2.02 -5.00 10.74
N PRO A 115 -1.68 -4.15 11.73
CA PRO A 115 -2.65 -3.70 12.71
C PRO A 115 -3.74 -2.88 11.99
N LYS A 116 -4.91 -3.49 11.83
CA LYS A 116 -6.00 -2.94 11.01
C LYS A 116 -6.53 -1.58 11.50
N TYR A 117 -6.25 -1.21 12.75
CA TYR A 117 -6.69 0.04 13.39
C TYR A 117 -5.65 1.17 13.34
N THR A 118 -4.73 1.13 12.38
CA THR A 118 -3.68 2.15 12.23
C THR A 118 -3.78 2.85 10.88
N ALA A 119 -3.52 4.15 10.86
CA ALA A 119 -3.50 4.97 9.66
C ALA A 119 -2.20 5.77 9.56
N LEU A 120 -1.60 5.79 8.37
CA LEU A 120 -0.57 6.77 8.01
C LEU A 120 -1.24 7.95 7.32
N LEU A 121 -1.19 9.11 7.94
CA LEU A 121 -1.69 10.35 7.34
C LEU A 121 -0.53 11.12 6.73
N ILE A 122 -0.54 11.27 5.41
CA ILE A 122 0.44 12.05 4.64
C ILE A 122 -0.27 13.32 4.17
N SER A 123 0.09 14.46 4.75
CA SER A 123 -0.58 15.72 4.46
C SER A 123 0.30 16.94 4.71
N ASP A 124 -0.05 18.04 4.07
CA ASP A 124 0.52 19.36 4.35
C ASP A 124 0.11 19.82 5.74
N SER A 125 0.93 20.64 6.41
CA SER A 125 0.60 21.13 7.76
C SER A 125 -0.59 22.08 7.73
N GLY A 126 -1.56 21.91 8.64
CA GLY A 126 -2.68 22.84 8.79
C GLY A 126 -3.81 22.34 9.71
N ALA A 127 -4.73 23.23 10.07
CA ALA A 127 -5.80 22.95 11.02
C ALA A 127 -6.74 21.81 10.56
N ALA A 128 -7.03 21.72 9.25
CA ALA A 128 -7.89 20.68 8.70
C ALA A 128 -7.33 19.26 8.94
N VAL A 129 -6.01 19.12 8.93
CA VAL A 129 -5.33 17.85 9.20
C VAL A 129 -5.47 17.45 10.67
N HIS A 130 -5.37 18.39 11.60
CA HIS A 130 -5.61 18.12 13.01
C HIS A 130 -7.06 17.71 13.28
N SER A 131 -8.03 18.33 12.60
CA SER A 131 -9.43 17.89 12.67
C SER A 131 -9.61 16.46 12.17
N LEU A 132 -8.96 16.09 11.05
CA LEU A 132 -8.98 14.71 10.55
C LEU A 132 -8.35 13.73 11.54
N ILE A 133 -7.20 14.07 12.14
CA ILE A 133 -6.56 13.24 13.18
C ILE A 133 -7.53 13.00 14.35
N ASN A 134 -8.18 14.05 14.84
CA ASN A 134 -9.15 13.94 15.94
C ASN A 134 -10.36 13.08 15.54
N LEU A 135 -10.87 13.24 14.32
CA LEU A 135 -11.95 12.40 13.79
C LEU A 135 -11.54 10.92 13.74
N LEU A 136 -10.34 10.61 13.23
CA LEU A 136 -9.83 9.24 13.17
C LEU A 136 -9.67 8.63 14.57
N GLN A 137 -9.09 9.38 15.51
CA GLN A 137 -8.94 8.94 16.90
C GLN A 137 -10.29 8.67 17.57
N SER A 138 -11.27 9.57 17.38
CA SER A 138 -12.64 9.38 17.90
C SER A 138 -13.33 8.13 17.32
N ALA A 139 -12.92 7.71 16.13
CA ALA A 139 -13.41 6.51 15.45
C ALA A 139 -12.63 5.23 15.82
N GLY A 140 -11.66 5.33 16.74
CA GLY A 140 -10.81 4.22 17.21
C GLY A 140 -9.64 3.88 16.28
N ILE A 141 -9.23 4.83 15.42
CA ILE A 141 -8.13 4.65 14.47
C ILE A 141 -6.91 5.44 14.96
N ASN A 142 -5.81 4.73 15.22
CA ASN A 142 -4.55 5.34 15.63
C ASN A 142 -3.83 5.88 14.39
N SER A 143 -3.76 7.21 14.27
CA SER A 143 -3.11 7.87 13.14
C SER A 143 -1.68 8.29 13.47
N THR A 144 -0.72 7.89 12.64
CA THR A 144 0.62 8.49 12.59
C THR A 144 0.63 9.57 11.51
N TYR A 145 0.95 10.80 11.89
CA TYR A 145 1.01 11.93 10.96
C TYR A 145 2.44 12.16 10.47
N SER A 146 2.65 12.09 9.15
CA SER A 146 3.88 12.52 8.50
C SER A 146 3.85 14.04 8.32
N SER A 147 4.36 14.77 9.32
CA SER A 147 4.26 16.23 9.42
C SER A 147 5.05 17.03 8.39
N ASN A 148 5.94 16.38 7.66
CA ASN A 148 6.85 17.04 6.74
C ASN A 148 6.22 17.21 5.36
N ASN A 149 4.93 17.53 5.25
CA ASN A 149 4.32 17.84 3.96
C ASN A 149 4.29 16.61 3.00
N VAL A 150 3.37 16.57 2.04
CA VAL A 150 3.28 15.43 1.11
C VAL A 150 4.56 15.26 0.26
N VAL A 151 5.28 16.36 0.01
CA VAL A 151 6.45 16.38 -0.87
C VAL A 151 7.69 15.75 -0.25
N TYR A 152 7.82 15.74 1.08
CA TYR A 152 8.99 15.18 1.77
C TYR A 152 8.78 13.78 2.32
N TYR A 153 7.58 13.19 2.18
CA TYR A 153 7.39 11.78 2.53
C TYR A 153 8.29 10.90 1.65
N ASN A 154 9.18 10.16 2.30
CA ASN A 154 10.24 9.37 1.68
C ASN A 154 10.11 7.86 1.95
N GLY A 155 8.97 7.42 2.47
CA GLY A 155 8.74 6.03 2.89
C GLY A 155 9.03 5.80 4.38
N THR A 156 9.27 6.84 5.18
CA THR A 156 9.37 6.75 6.64
C THR A 156 8.31 7.64 7.31
N PRO A 157 7.46 7.09 8.19
CA PRO A 157 7.36 5.68 8.56
C PRO A 157 6.91 4.81 7.38
N ASP A 158 7.24 3.51 7.39
CA ASP A 158 6.89 2.61 6.28
C ASP A 158 5.38 2.39 6.18
N ALA A 159 4.81 2.71 5.01
CA ALA A 159 3.40 2.57 4.71
C ALA A 159 2.87 1.15 4.94
N ALA A 160 3.69 0.10 4.73
CA ALA A 160 3.27 -1.29 4.87
C ALA A 160 2.93 -1.68 6.33
N THR A 161 3.35 -0.88 7.31
CA THR A 161 3.06 -1.12 8.73
C THR A 161 1.66 -0.64 9.14
N PHE A 162 0.93 0.03 8.25
CA PHE A 162 -0.38 0.62 8.51
C PHE A 162 -1.51 -0.12 7.79
N GLY A 163 -2.69 -0.13 8.41
CA GLY A 163 -3.91 -0.65 7.78
C GLY A 163 -4.36 0.20 6.59
N VAL A 164 -4.09 1.51 6.62
CA VAL A 164 -4.47 2.46 5.56
C VAL A 164 -3.50 3.63 5.48
N VAL A 165 -3.20 4.07 4.25
CA VAL A 165 -2.55 5.35 3.94
C VAL A 165 -3.61 6.35 3.49
N ILE A 166 -3.63 7.51 4.11
CA ILE A 166 -4.53 8.62 3.77
C ILE A 166 -3.67 9.75 3.22
N ILE A 167 -3.90 10.12 1.96
CA ILE A 167 -3.14 11.18 1.29
C ILE A 167 -4.06 12.39 1.11
N VAL A 168 -3.71 13.48 1.79
CA VAL A 168 -4.43 14.74 1.73
C VAL A 168 -3.46 15.85 1.37
N THR A 169 -3.50 16.31 0.13
CA THR A 169 -2.68 17.45 -0.32
C THR A 169 -3.48 18.75 -0.18
N GLY A 170 -2.77 19.85 0.06
CA GLY A 170 -3.28 21.21 0.05
C GLY A 170 -2.28 22.15 -0.59
N THR A 171 -1.53 22.91 0.21
CA THR A 171 -0.58 23.93 -0.25
C THR A 171 0.55 23.41 -1.13
N SER A 172 0.78 22.11 -1.14
CA SER A 172 1.86 21.48 -1.92
C SER A 172 1.40 20.90 -3.24
N SER A 173 0.19 21.28 -3.67
CA SER A 173 -0.25 21.08 -5.04
C SER A 173 0.81 21.61 -6.03
N GLY A 174 1.12 20.83 -7.06
CA GLY A 174 2.10 21.22 -8.09
C GLY A 174 3.53 20.77 -7.79
N TYR A 175 3.77 20.15 -6.64
CA TYR A 175 5.05 19.51 -6.31
C TYR A 175 4.89 17.99 -6.26
N ASP A 176 5.92 17.28 -6.71
CA ASP A 176 5.94 15.81 -6.69
C ASP A 176 6.24 15.28 -5.28
N MET A 177 5.68 14.12 -4.95
CA MET A 177 6.12 13.34 -3.79
C MET A 177 7.45 12.67 -4.17
N THR A 178 8.36 12.45 -3.21
CA THR A 178 9.59 11.72 -3.52
C THR A 178 9.31 10.33 -4.13
N THR A 179 10.17 9.88 -5.04
CA THR A 179 10.09 8.53 -5.65
C THR A 179 9.97 7.42 -4.60
N ASN A 180 10.74 7.51 -3.51
CA ASN A 180 10.72 6.52 -2.44
C ASN A 180 9.38 6.53 -1.67
N GLY A 181 8.83 7.72 -1.41
CA GLY A 181 7.51 7.85 -0.78
C GLY A 181 6.41 7.23 -1.64
N GLN A 182 6.41 7.52 -2.94
CA GLN A 182 5.45 6.93 -3.87
C GLN A 182 5.58 5.40 -3.95
N GLN A 183 6.82 4.89 -4.04
CA GLN A 183 7.06 3.46 -4.11
C GLN A 183 6.66 2.73 -2.83
N SER A 184 6.91 3.31 -1.65
CA SER A 184 6.49 2.76 -0.35
C SER A 184 4.97 2.57 -0.30
N ILE A 185 4.20 3.59 -0.72
CA ILE A 185 2.72 3.52 -0.72
C ILE A 185 2.22 2.48 -1.72
N LEU A 186 2.77 2.48 -2.95
CA LEU A 186 2.37 1.51 -3.97
C LEU A 186 2.65 0.07 -3.53
N ASN A 187 3.84 -0.18 -2.97
CA ASN A 187 4.23 -1.50 -2.46
C ASN A 187 3.32 -1.95 -1.31
N ALA A 188 3.06 -1.07 -0.34
CA ALA A 188 2.16 -1.36 0.77
C ALA A 188 0.76 -1.75 0.27
N GLN A 189 0.24 -1.00 -0.72
CA GLN A 189 -1.06 -1.29 -1.32
C GLN A 189 -1.07 -2.61 -2.09
N GLN A 190 -0.03 -2.94 -2.85
CA GLN A 190 -0.02 -4.12 -3.72
C GLN A 190 0.35 -5.42 -2.99
N ASN A 191 1.17 -5.33 -1.95
CA ASN A 191 1.81 -6.49 -1.32
C ASN A 191 1.39 -6.71 0.13
N ASN A 192 0.90 -5.70 0.84
CA ASN A 192 0.64 -5.76 2.29
C ASN A 192 -0.84 -5.52 2.64
N ALA A 193 -1.72 -5.50 1.65
CA ALA A 193 -3.15 -5.21 1.78
C ALA A 193 -3.48 -3.84 2.41
N THR A 194 -2.51 -2.92 2.47
CA THR A 194 -2.72 -1.58 3.01
C THR A 194 -3.70 -0.81 2.13
N GLY A 195 -4.79 -0.32 2.73
CA GLY A 195 -5.76 0.52 2.04
C GLY A 195 -5.18 1.87 1.63
N VAL A 196 -5.75 2.51 0.62
CA VAL A 196 -5.37 3.88 0.22
C VAL A 196 -6.60 4.76 0.08
N VAL A 197 -6.58 5.94 0.70
CA VAL A 197 -7.60 6.98 0.53
C VAL A 197 -6.96 8.22 -0.09
N LEU A 198 -7.48 8.62 -1.25
CA LEU A 198 -7.08 9.80 -2.01
C LEU A 198 -8.19 10.85 -2.00
N THR A 199 -7.82 12.13 -1.92
CA THR A 199 -8.76 13.27 -2.00
C THR A 199 -8.54 14.10 -3.27
N GLU A 200 -9.35 15.15 -3.47
CA GLU A 200 -9.42 15.96 -4.69
C GLU A 200 -8.08 16.21 -5.38
N TRP A 201 -7.11 16.73 -4.63
CA TRP A 201 -5.81 17.16 -5.13
C TRP A 201 -4.99 16.01 -5.73
N ALA A 202 -5.26 14.76 -5.39
CA ALA A 202 -4.60 13.63 -6.02
C ALA A 202 -4.85 13.63 -7.54
N ALA A 203 -6.08 13.90 -7.98
CA ALA A 203 -6.39 13.99 -9.41
C ALA A 203 -5.66 15.15 -10.09
N PHE A 204 -5.45 16.27 -9.38
CA PHE A 204 -4.64 17.38 -9.87
C PHE A 204 -3.18 16.98 -10.06
N GLN A 205 -2.58 16.30 -9.08
CA GLN A 205 -1.19 15.85 -9.18
C GLN A 205 -1.01 14.92 -10.39
N PHE A 206 -1.89 13.91 -10.55
CA PHE A 206 -1.84 13.01 -11.69
C PHE A 206 -2.00 13.71 -13.05
N ASN A 207 -2.92 14.68 -13.16
CA ASN A 207 -3.13 15.45 -14.39
C ASN A 207 -1.90 16.27 -14.81
N ASN A 208 -1.10 16.71 -13.84
CA ASN A 208 0.12 17.48 -14.09
C ASN A 208 1.37 16.59 -14.22
N SER A 209 1.19 15.29 -14.46
CA SER A 209 2.28 14.31 -14.55
C SER A 209 3.14 14.23 -13.28
N LEU A 210 2.55 14.55 -12.13
CA LEU A 210 3.11 14.30 -10.81
C LEU A 210 2.56 12.99 -10.26
N TRP A 211 3.19 12.44 -9.24
CA TRP A 211 2.81 11.18 -8.61
C TRP A 211 2.74 10.00 -9.61
N THR A 212 3.66 9.97 -10.57
CA THR A 212 3.61 9.04 -11.70
C THR A 212 3.63 7.56 -11.27
N ILE A 213 4.33 7.24 -10.17
CA ILE A 213 4.37 5.88 -9.61
C ILE A 213 3.03 5.52 -8.94
N LEU A 214 2.34 6.48 -8.33
CA LEU A 214 1.02 6.27 -7.73
C LEU A 214 -0.13 6.24 -8.74
N ARG A 215 0.13 6.50 -10.03
CA ARG A 215 -0.90 6.53 -11.08
C ARG A 215 -1.78 5.28 -11.14
N PRO A 216 -1.31 4.05 -10.88
CA PRO A 216 -2.17 2.87 -10.80
C PRO A 216 -3.23 2.92 -9.68
N LEU A 217 -3.08 3.81 -8.69
CA LEU A 217 -4.01 4.00 -7.58
C LEU A 217 -5.11 5.02 -7.88
N GLN A 218 -4.96 5.83 -8.94
CA GLN A 218 -6.00 6.79 -9.35
C GLN A 218 -7.23 6.03 -9.86
N LEU A 219 -8.43 6.41 -9.39
CA LEU A 219 -9.70 5.79 -9.77
C LEU A 219 -10.54 6.67 -10.71
N PHE A 220 -10.34 7.99 -10.68
CA PHE A 220 -10.90 8.90 -11.68
C PHE A 220 -10.00 10.11 -11.95
N THR A 221 -10.12 10.62 -13.18
CA THR A 221 -9.48 11.86 -13.63
C THR A 221 -10.28 13.09 -13.20
N ARG A 222 -9.73 14.28 -13.43
CA ARG A 222 -10.45 15.56 -13.33
C ARG A 222 -10.30 16.33 -14.64
N SER A 223 -11.18 17.30 -14.90
CA SER A 223 -10.96 18.31 -15.94
C SER A 223 -10.76 19.72 -15.35
N ASN A 224 -11.42 20.02 -14.24
CA ASN A 224 -11.26 21.29 -13.51
C ASN A 224 -11.52 21.08 -12.01
N SER A 225 -11.51 22.16 -11.23
CA SER A 225 -11.99 22.22 -9.86
C SER A 225 -12.97 23.38 -9.69
N ASP A 226 -13.83 23.29 -8.69
CA ASP A 226 -14.76 24.34 -8.31
C ASP A 226 -15.01 24.28 -6.78
N SER A 227 -15.68 25.26 -6.19
CA SER A 227 -15.99 25.31 -4.76
C SER A 227 -17.43 25.72 -4.48
N SER A 228 -18.18 24.84 -3.83
CA SER A 228 -19.57 25.04 -3.44
C SER A 228 -19.99 23.96 -2.43
N ASN A 229 -21.24 24.01 -1.97
CA ASN A 229 -21.85 22.84 -1.32
C ASN A 229 -22.08 21.74 -2.36
N ILE A 230 -21.68 20.51 -2.04
CA ILE A 230 -21.80 19.37 -2.96
C ILE A 230 -22.93 18.44 -2.54
N THR A 231 -23.68 17.93 -3.51
CA THR A 231 -24.71 16.91 -3.31
C THR A 231 -24.17 15.58 -3.80
N MET A 232 -24.03 14.64 -2.86
CA MET A 232 -23.61 13.27 -3.15
C MET A 232 -24.84 12.36 -3.22
N ASN A 233 -24.89 11.47 -4.22
CA ASN A 233 -25.94 10.46 -4.37
C ASN A 233 -25.32 9.07 -4.42
N LEU A 234 -25.72 8.19 -3.51
CA LEU A 234 -25.29 6.78 -3.48
C LEU A 234 -25.76 6.07 -4.76
N THR A 235 -24.83 5.42 -5.45
CA THR A 235 -25.12 4.62 -6.66
C THR A 235 -25.07 3.12 -6.38
N ILE A 236 -24.36 2.68 -5.34
CA ILE A 236 -24.29 1.28 -4.91
C ILE A 236 -25.00 1.14 -3.56
N PRO A 237 -26.21 0.58 -3.49
CA PRO A 237 -26.96 0.47 -2.24
C PRO A 237 -26.20 -0.40 -1.21
N ASN A 238 -26.40 -0.08 0.07
CA ASN A 238 -25.86 -0.84 1.22
C ASN A 238 -24.33 -0.97 1.28
N HIS A 239 -23.57 -0.14 0.57
CA HIS A 239 -22.11 -0.16 0.67
C HIS A 239 -21.65 0.35 2.05
N PRO A 240 -20.70 -0.32 2.75
CA PRO A 240 -20.31 0.05 4.12
C PRO A 240 -19.82 1.49 4.31
N ILE A 241 -19.20 2.08 3.28
CA ILE A 241 -18.81 3.50 3.27
C ILE A 241 -20.01 4.43 3.53
N TRP A 242 -21.22 4.00 3.14
CA TRP A 242 -22.45 4.77 3.27
C TRP A 242 -23.27 4.49 4.53
N ASN A 243 -22.75 3.69 5.47
CA ASN A 243 -23.44 3.42 6.73
C ASN A 243 -23.69 4.73 7.51
N ASN A 244 -24.91 4.89 8.02
CA ASN A 244 -25.38 6.09 8.73
C ASN A 244 -25.41 7.37 7.88
N LEU A 245 -25.42 7.27 6.56
CA LEU A 245 -25.66 8.38 5.65
C LEU A 245 -27.00 8.21 4.92
N SER A 246 -27.68 9.31 4.65
CA SER A 246 -28.84 9.32 3.75
C SER A 246 -28.40 8.95 2.33
N THR A 247 -29.24 8.26 1.55
CA THR A 247 -28.93 7.87 0.15
C THR A 247 -28.52 9.04 -0.73
N SER A 248 -28.99 10.24 -0.39
CA SER A 248 -28.50 11.51 -0.92
C SER A 248 -28.31 12.49 0.23
N PHE A 249 -27.23 13.28 0.21
CA PHE A 249 -27.06 14.42 1.10
C PHE A 249 -26.34 15.56 0.39
N THR A 250 -26.62 16.79 0.83
CA THR A 250 -25.86 17.99 0.45
C THR A 250 -24.96 18.39 1.61
N SER A 251 -23.70 18.68 1.33
CA SER A 251 -22.78 19.19 2.35
C SER A 251 -23.30 20.52 2.91
N THR A 252 -23.19 20.72 4.22
CA THR A 252 -23.43 22.00 4.90
C THR A 252 -22.24 22.94 4.76
N SER A 253 -21.04 22.38 4.59
CA SER A 253 -19.81 23.16 4.35
C SER A 253 -19.54 23.32 2.86
N ILE A 254 -19.02 24.50 2.47
CA ILE A 254 -18.44 24.70 1.14
C ILE A 254 -17.14 23.90 1.08
N VAL A 255 -16.99 23.10 0.04
CA VAL A 255 -15.77 22.34 -0.23
C VAL A 255 -15.31 22.57 -1.66
N THR A 256 -14.00 22.51 -1.88
CA THR A 256 -13.42 22.39 -3.21
C THR A 256 -13.54 20.95 -3.69
N TYR A 257 -13.89 20.75 -4.94
CA TYR A 257 -14.06 19.43 -5.54
C TYR A 257 -13.59 19.37 -6.98
N ASN A 258 -13.25 18.16 -7.43
CA ASN A 258 -12.97 17.85 -8.83
C ASN A 258 -14.25 18.01 -9.66
N ARG A 259 -14.17 18.77 -10.75
CA ARG A 259 -15.24 18.86 -11.75
C ARG A 259 -14.88 18.04 -12.98
N GLY A 260 -15.86 17.31 -13.50
CA GLY A 260 -15.67 16.35 -14.56
C GLY A 260 -14.79 15.18 -14.13
N GLY A 261 -14.45 14.31 -15.08
CA GLY A 261 -13.64 13.13 -14.82
C GLY A 261 -14.30 11.86 -15.31
N SER A 262 -13.46 10.90 -15.70
CA SER A 262 -13.88 9.56 -16.09
C SER A 262 -13.24 8.55 -15.14
N LEU A 263 -13.94 7.45 -14.90
CA LEU A 263 -13.37 6.31 -14.20
C LEU A 263 -12.17 5.76 -14.98
N ILE A 264 -11.13 5.37 -14.25
CA ILE A 264 -9.93 4.72 -14.78
C ILE A 264 -9.46 3.62 -13.82
N ASN A 265 -8.49 2.81 -14.25
CA ASN A 265 -7.84 1.77 -13.44
C ASN A 265 -8.84 0.87 -12.67
N ASN A 266 -9.96 0.50 -13.32
CA ASN A 266 -11.02 -0.34 -12.75
C ASN A 266 -11.71 0.27 -11.51
N GLY A 267 -11.71 1.60 -11.37
CA GLY A 267 -12.54 2.29 -10.39
C GLY A 267 -14.04 2.08 -10.67
N THR A 268 -14.83 2.00 -9.60
CA THR A 268 -16.30 1.95 -9.66
C THR A 268 -16.86 3.16 -8.92
N ILE A 269 -17.86 3.84 -9.48
CA ILE A 269 -18.55 4.94 -8.78
C ILE A 269 -19.39 4.34 -7.66
N LEU A 270 -19.05 4.71 -6.42
CA LEU A 270 -19.86 4.41 -5.24
C LEU A 270 -20.94 5.48 -5.04
N ALA A 271 -20.57 6.75 -5.24
CA ALA A 271 -21.51 7.86 -5.16
C ALA A 271 -21.20 8.88 -6.27
N SER A 272 -22.23 9.39 -6.93
CA SER A 272 -22.10 10.50 -7.87
C SER A 272 -22.16 11.84 -7.14
N CYS A 273 -21.61 12.87 -7.78
CA CYS A 273 -21.63 14.24 -7.27
C CYS A 273 -22.29 15.15 -8.30
N LEU A 274 -23.37 15.82 -7.93
CA LEU A 274 -24.16 16.66 -8.84
C LEU A 274 -23.32 17.80 -9.42
N GLN A 275 -22.59 18.51 -8.56
CA GLN A 275 -21.74 19.66 -8.90
C GLN A 275 -20.47 19.25 -9.64
N CYS A 276 -20.08 17.98 -9.57
CA CYS A 276 -18.96 17.39 -10.30
C CYS A 276 -19.34 17.06 -11.76
N SER A 277 -20.29 17.80 -12.34
CA SER A 277 -20.92 17.53 -13.65
C SER A 277 -21.61 16.15 -13.72
N GLY A 278 -22.19 15.69 -12.60
CA GLY A 278 -22.77 14.35 -12.48
C GLY A 278 -21.75 13.20 -12.43
N GLY A 279 -20.44 13.52 -12.38
CA GLY A 279 -19.35 12.56 -12.34
C GLY A 279 -19.15 11.87 -10.97
N PRO A 280 -18.02 11.17 -10.79
CA PRO A 280 -17.69 10.49 -9.55
C PRO A 280 -17.56 11.48 -8.38
N GLY A 281 -18.35 11.29 -7.33
CA GLY A 281 -18.17 11.94 -6.02
C GLY A 281 -17.28 11.10 -5.10
N VAL A 282 -17.51 9.78 -5.11
CA VAL A 282 -16.65 8.77 -4.48
C VAL A 282 -16.50 7.61 -5.45
N ALA A 283 -15.25 7.21 -5.70
CA ALA A 283 -14.95 5.98 -6.42
C ALA A 283 -14.19 5.01 -5.52
N ILE A 284 -14.39 3.73 -5.76
CA ILE A 284 -13.77 2.65 -5.02
C ILE A 284 -13.13 1.64 -5.97
N ARG A 285 -12.11 0.95 -5.47
CA ARG A 285 -11.60 -0.29 -6.05
C ARG A 285 -11.40 -1.29 -4.93
N SER A 286 -12.20 -2.34 -4.95
CA SER A 286 -12.10 -3.44 -3.97
C SER A 286 -10.78 -4.19 -4.13
N SER A 287 -10.37 -4.89 -3.07
CA SER A 287 -9.29 -5.87 -3.14
C SER A 287 -9.65 -6.97 -4.14
N SER A 288 -8.84 -7.16 -5.17
CA SER A 288 -8.90 -8.35 -6.02
C SER A 288 -8.21 -9.52 -5.32
N ILE A 289 -8.53 -10.77 -5.69
CA ILE A 289 -7.67 -11.92 -5.35
C ILE A 289 -6.33 -11.73 -6.08
N PRO A 290 -5.18 -11.84 -5.39
CA PRO A 290 -4.98 -12.28 -4.01
C PRO A 290 -5.25 -11.19 -2.95
N ALA A 291 -5.64 -11.63 -1.75
CA ALA A 291 -5.98 -10.77 -0.58
C ALA A 291 -4.84 -9.86 -0.07
N THR A 292 -3.70 -9.82 -0.78
CA THR A 292 -2.56 -8.93 -0.53
C THR A 292 -2.74 -7.55 -1.17
N ILE A 293 -3.75 -7.36 -2.02
CA ILE A 293 -4.03 -6.07 -2.67
C ILE A 293 -5.02 -5.28 -1.81
N GLY A 294 -4.60 -4.13 -1.31
CA GLY A 294 -5.39 -3.24 -0.49
C GLY A 294 -6.52 -2.55 -1.26
N ARG A 295 -7.57 -2.15 -0.55
CA ARG A 295 -8.71 -1.42 -1.11
C ARG A 295 -8.33 0.05 -1.37
N ILE A 296 -8.92 0.66 -2.38
CA ILE A 296 -8.68 2.07 -2.71
C ILE A 296 -9.99 2.85 -2.69
N VAL A 297 -9.96 4.03 -2.10
CA VAL A 297 -11.02 5.02 -2.19
C VAL A 297 -10.44 6.32 -2.75
N GLN A 298 -11.11 6.93 -3.72
CA GLN A 298 -10.84 8.29 -4.15
C GLN A 298 -12.09 9.13 -3.96
N ILE A 299 -11.94 10.29 -3.32
CA ILE A 299 -13.02 11.20 -2.98
C ILE A 299 -12.84 12.51 -3.75
N ALA A 300 -13.92 13.03 -4.33
CA ALA A 300 -13.86 14.18 -5.22
C ALA A 300 -13.63 15.51 -4.50
N HIS A 301 -13.96 15.62 -3.21
CA HIS A 301 -13.72 16.85 -2.43
C HIS A 301 -12.32 16.88 -1.81
N ALA A 302 -11.80 18.08 -1.61
CA ALA A 302 -10.49 18.29 -1.01
C ALA A 302 -10.53 17.96 0.48
N GLY A 303 -9.48 17.33 0.99
CA GLY A 303 -9.29 17.16 2.43
C GLY A 303 -8.60 18.35 3.09
N HIS A 304 -7.90 19.18 2.32
CA HIS A 304 -7.14 20.32 2.83
C HIS A 304 -7.00 21.40 1.75
N TYR A 305 -7.88 22.41 1.76
CA TYR A 305 -7.75 23.58 0.89
C TYR A 305 -8.17 24.83 1.64
N THR A 306 -7.25 25.75 1.90
CA THR A 306 -7.50 26.92 2.75
C THR A 306 -7.47 28.24 1.99
N SER A 307 -7.08 28.24 0.71
CA SER A 307 -6.99 29.49 -0.07
C SER A 307 -8.32 29.84 -0.72
N GLY A 308 -8.86 31.02 -0.41
CA GLY A 308 -9.97 31.63 -1.18
C GLY A 308 -11.39 31.19 -0.80
N VAL A 309 -11.57 30.22 0.09
CA VAL A 309 -12.90 29.84 0.61
C VAL A 309 -12.97 30.12 2.11
N ALA A 310 -13.68 31.18 2.49
CA ALA A 310 -14.00 31.42 3.89
C ALA A 310 -14.78 30.21 4.45
N ASN A 311 -14.38 29.71 5.61
CA ASN A 311 -15.01 28.58 6.31
C ASN A 311 -14.84 27.19 5.65
N PHE A 312 -13.74 26.94 4.93
CA PHE A 312 -13.41 25.56 4.54
C PHE A 312 -13.17 24.68 5.78
N ASN A 313 -14.21 23.95 6.19
CA ASN A 313 -14.17 23.03 7.31
C ASN A 313 -15.11 21.85 7.06
N TRP A 314 -14.72 20.99 6.13
CA TRP A 314 -15.45 19.75 5.84
C TRP A 314 -15.53 18.82 7.06
N ALA A 315 -14.58 18.92 8.01
CA ALA A 315 -14.58 18.09 9.21
C ALA A 315 -15.74 18.41 10.18
N ASN A 316 -16.32 19.62 10.10
CA ASN A 316 -17.52 20.00 10.86
C ASN A 316 -18.82 19.54 10.18
N ASP A 317 -18.77 19.14 8.91
CA ASP A 317 -19.91 18.57 8.21
C ASP A 317 -20.06 17.11 8.61
N ILE A 318 -21.14 16.78 9.31
CA ILE A 318 -21.35 15.43 9.85
C ILE A 318 -21.43 14.36 8.77
N ASN A 319 -21.93 14.68 7.58
CA ASN A 319 -22.07 13.72 6.50
C ASN A 319 -20.71 13.48 5.83
N LEU A 320 -19.94 14.54 5.54
CA LEU A 320 -18.60 14.41 4.97
C LEU A 320 -17.63 13.73 5.94
N SER A 321 -17.69 14.07 7.24
CA SER A 321 -16.85 13.45 8.26
C SER A 321 -17.18 11.97 8.47
N THR A 322 -18.46 11.60 8.52
CA THR A 322 -18.91 10.21 8.58
C THR A 322 -18.48 9.43 7.32
N MET A 323 -18.67 10.00 6.13
CA MET A 323 -18.24 9.40 4.86
C MET A 323 -16.72 9.15 4.83
N MET A 324 -15.91 10.13 5.25
CA MET A 324 -14.46 9.98 5.30
C MET A 324 -14.03 8.88 6.29
N ILE A 325 -14.59 8.87 7.50
CA ILE A 325 -14.28 7.83 8.50
C ILE A 325 -14.63 6.44 7.96
N ASN A 326 -15.81 6.28 7.36
CA ASN A 326 -16.22 4.99 6.80
C ASN A 326 -15.36 4.60 5.58
N ALA A 327 -14.93 5.56 4.74
CA ALA A 327 -13.99 5.32 3.66
C ALA A 327 -12.65 4.78 4.18
N VAL A 328 -12.11 5.39 5.24
CA VAL A 328 -10.87 4.94 5.88
C VAL A 328 -11.04 3.55 6.49
N LYS A 329 -12.14 3.30 7.22
CA LYS A 329 -12.43 1.97 7.80
C LYS A 329 -12.57 0.90 6.72
N TRP A 330 -13.30 1.20 5.64
CA TRP A 330 -13.49 0.27 4.55
C TRP A 330 -12.16 0.01 3.83
N ALA A 331 -11.35 1.04 3.56
CA ALA A 331 -10.03 0.89 2.95
C ALA A 331 -9.10 0.02 3.81
N ALA A 332 -9.14 0.21 5.14
CA ALA A 332 -8.39 -0.57 6.13
C ALA A 332 -8.96 -1.99 6.39
N ASN A 333 -10.04 -2.38 5.70
CA ASN A 333 -10.74 -3.65 5.88
C ASN A 333 -11.22 -3.89 7.34
N LEU A 334 -11.76 -2.83 7.95
CA LEU A 334 -12.40 -2.83 9.27
C LEU A 334 -13.93 -2.99 9.18
N ILE A 335 -14.51 -2.68 8.03
CA ILE A 335 -15.94 -2.82 7.69
C ILE A 335 -16.12 -3.31 6.25
#